data_AF-A0A0M0HTB7-F1
#
_entry.id   AF-A0A0M0HTB7-F1
#
_cell.length_a   1.000
_cell.length_b   1.000
_cell.length_c   1.000
_cell.angle_alpha   90.00
_cell.angle_beta   90.00
_cell.angle_gamma   90.00
#
_symmetry.space_group_name_H-M   'P 1'
#
loop_
_entity.id
_entity.type
_entity.pdbx_description
1 polymer ?
#
loop_
_entity_poly.entity_id
_entity_poly.type
_entity_poly.pdbx_seq_one_letter_code
_entity_poly.pdbx_strand_id
1 'polypeptide(L)'
;MRIAAYYMLGGIIALVLSMLGLGWLFSLIMLWTAVSLALVALAYFRNNAAIFRKRSDGTIPKAVRVLFWPFMLGVYTYNRVIRSITSLPSIQRIEPGLFLAARLTPTDIEALHEHNIDAVLDVTAEFESLNVSLLGEGIDYLNVPVLDHSYPDFPTLLKAVRWIESQRKKNRSVVVHCALGRGRSVMIMVAYLLARSPNKSIAEVMKQIQSIRHRARLNSAQYKALQQYMSKQEFGLAKPKVILVANPVSGGGKWPENKANIMAALSPYFSIEVQETTEEVSATQLAKQALTQQPDMIIAAGGDGTVNEVASEIVGKPIRFAVLPCGTANALCHALWGIGSKFTPIEMACDAIIHGEARKIDVAKCNEQIALLIAAVGFEQQMIEFANRDAKNSDGQGAYLKGFLDAVANGEVLSLNVRFDDEKEQVIDTHSMVIANAAPFSTLLAQGSGEPDINDGKLDVTWIPEAESPGMHVLSLTELVVSGFTSEKVGGFTEHRQVESVRIHHPQGIKYVIDGELFESDALEVSIKPDALSVMSPKRVDTAG
;
A
#
# COMPACT_ATOMS: atom_id res chain seq x y z
N MET A 1 -21.80 -4.90 11.82
CA MET A 1 -22.35 -4.07 12.92
C MET A 1 -22.91 -4.89 14.08
N ARG A 2 -23.89 -5.79 13.89
CA ARG A 2 -24.51 -6.54 15.01
C ARG A 2 -23.54 -7.33 15.90
N ILE A 3 -22.52 -7.98 15.31
CA ILE A 3 -21.53 -8.78 16.06
C ILE A 3 -20.60 -7.91 16.91
N ALA A 4 -20.13 -6.79 16.36
CA ALA A 4 -19.32 -5.83 17.12
C ALA A 4 -20.09 -5.31 18.35
N ALA A 5 -21.40 -5.07 18.21
CA ALA A 5 -22.25 -4.64 19.32
C ALA A 5 -22.38 -5.72 20.41
N TYR A 6 -22.49 -7.01 20.06
CA TYR A 6 -22.52 -8.10 21.05
C TYR A 6 -21.21 -8.22 21.83
N TYR A 7 -20.06 -8.12 21.15
CA TYR A 7 -18.77 -8.14 21.83
C TYR A 7 -18.53 -6.89 22.68
N MET A 8 -18.96 -5.72 22.20
CA MET A 8 -18.89 -4.48 22.97
C MET A 8 -19.76 -4.56 24.23
N LEU A 9 -21.00 -5.05 24.12
CA LEU A 9 -21.89 -5.27 25.26
C LEU A 9 -21.29 -6.27 26.25
N GLY A 10 -20.77 -7.41 25.77
CA GLY A 10 -20.09 -8.39 26.61
C GLY A 10 -18.86 -7.80 27.32
N GLY A 11 -18.11 -6.94 26.63
CA GLY A 11 -16.97 -6.22 27.21
C GLY A 11 -17.40 -5.23 28.29
N ILE A 12 -18.49 -4.47 28.09
CA ILE A 12 -19.06 -3.56 29.09
C ILE A 12 -19.55 -4.34 30.31
N ILE A 13 -20.25 -5.45 30.11
CA ILE A 13 -20.71 -6.31 31.22
C ILE A 13 -19.52 -6.83 32.02
N ALA A 14 -18.48 -7.34 31.36
CA ALA A 14 -17.27 -7.82 32.02
C ALA A 14 -16.56 -6.68 32.78
N LEU A 15 -16.51 -5.47 32.21
CA LEU A 15 -15.95 -4.30 32.88
C LEU A 15 -16.74 -3.95 34.16
N VAL A 16 -18.07 -3.94 34.11
CA VAL A 16 -18.92 -3.71 35.28
C VAL A 16 -18.71 -4.79 36.34
N LEU A 17 -18.69 -6.07 35.95
CA LEU A 17 -18.43 -7.19 36.87
C LEU A 17 -17.07 -7.07 37.55
N SER A 18 -16.05 -6.54 36.85
CA SER A 18 -14.73 -6.30 37.44
C SER A 18 -14.75 -5.29 38.59
N MET A 19 -15.73 -4.37 38.60
CA MET A 19 -15.87 -3.29 39.59
C MET A 19 -16.74 -3.68 40.80
N LEU A 20 -17.42 -4.83 40.77
CA LEU A 20 -18.35 -5.25 41.85
C LEU A 20 -17.67 -5.74 43.14
N GLY A 21 -16.33 -5.69 43.22
CA GLY A 21 -15.61 -6.02 44.46
C GLY A 21 -15.65 -7.51 44.86
N LEU A 22 -15.97 -8.42 43.93
CA LEU A 22 -16.07 -9.88 44.15
C LEU A 22 -14.70 -10.59 44.34
N GLY A 23 -13.64 -9.84 44.64
CA GLY A 23 -12.28 -10.33 44.85
C GLY A 23 -11.30 -9.98 43.70
N TRP A 24 -10.03 -9.75 44.05
CA TRP A 24 -9.02 -9.23 43.11
C TRP A 24 -8.77 -10.13 41.89
N LEU A 25 -8.76 -11.45 42.07
CA LEU A 25 -8.53 -12.40 40.98
C LEU A 25 -9.72 -12.42 40.00
N PHE A 26 -10.95 -12.38 40.52
CA PHE A 26 -12.15 -12.30 39.70
C PHE A 26 -12.18 -10.99 38.91
N SER A 27 -11.89 -9.87 39.56
CA SER A 27 -11.77 -8.56 38.90
C SER A 27 -10.73 -8.57 37.79
N LEU A 28 -9.58 -9.20 37.99
CA LEU A 28 -8.53 -9.31 36.97
C LEU A 28 -8.99 -10.14 35.76
N ILE A 29 -9.65 -11.28 35.97
CA ILE A 29 -10.18 -12.13 34.87
C ILE A 29 -11.26 -11.38 34.09
N MET A 30 -12.15 -10.67 34.78
CA MET A 30 -13.20 -9.87 34.15
C MET A 30 -12.64 -8.69 33.37
N LEU A 31 -11.61 -8.00 33.89
CA LEU A 31 -10.93 -6.92 33.17
C LEU A 31 -10.21 -7.44 31.92
N TRP A 32 -9.50 -8.56 32.02
CA TRP A 32 -8.88 -9.22 30.87
C TRP A 32 -9.91 -9.62 29.81
N THR A 33 -11.06 -10.13 30.23
CA THR A 33 -12.19 -10.44 29.34
C THR A 33 -12.73 -9.17 28.68
N ALA A 34 -12.91 -8.08 29.43
CA ALA A 34 -13.36 -6.80 28.91
C ALA A 34 -12.42 -6.26 27.83
N VAL A 35 -11.11 -6.25 28.09
CA VAL A 35 -10.09 -5.82 27.12
C VAL A 35 -10.10 -6.71 25.88
N SER A 36 -10.14 -8.05 26.06
CA SER A 36 -10.20 -9.00 24.96
C SER A 36 -11.42 -8.75 24.06
N LEU A 37 -12.61 -8.58 24.64
CA LEU A 37 -13.84 -8.39 23.87
C LEU A 37 -13.92 -7.01 23.23
N ALA A 38 -13.40 -5.97 23.88
CA ALA A 38 -13.31 -4.62 23.30
C ALA A 38 -12.42 -4.59 22.06
N LEU A 39 -11.25 -5.25 22.09
CA LEU A 39 -10.36 -5.36 20.94
C LEU A 39 -10.99 -6.18 19.80
N VAL A 40 -11.73 -7.24 20.11
CA VAL A 40 -12.51 -7.99 19.11
C VAL A 40 -13.61 -7.09 18.52
N ALA A 41 -14.35 -6.36 19.35
CA ALA A 41 -15.37 -5.42 18.86
C ALA A 41 -14.76 -4.38 17.90
N LEU A 42 -13.58 -3.86 18.23
CA LEU A 42 -12.82 -2.95 17.36
C LEU A 42 -12.41 -3.63 16.04
N ALA A 43 -11.94 -4.88 16.08
CA ALA A 43 -11.60 -5.65 14.89
C ALA A 43 -12.80 -5.80 13.95
N TYR A 44 -13.97 -6.16 14.48
CA TYR A 44 -15.21 -6.29 13.72
C TYR A 44 -15.78 -4.94 13.26
N PHE A 45 -15.57 -3.87 14.02
CA PHE A 45 -15.99 -2.52 13.64
C PHE A 45 -15.16 -1.99 12.47
N ARG A 46 -13.84 -2.18 12.51
CA ARG A 46 -12.90 -1.77 11.44
C ARG A 46 -12.72 -2.80 10.33
N ASN A 47 -13.41 -3.95 10.40
CA ASN A 47 -13.21 -5.11 9.52
C ASN A 47 -11.72 -5.50 9.37
N ASN A 48 -10.93 -5.37 10.45
CA ASN A 48 -9.49 -5.56 10.43
C ASN A 48 -9.12 -6.92 11.05
N ALA A 49 -8.89 -7.91 10.19
CA ALA A 49 -8.46 -9.26 10.59
C ALA A 49 -7.02 -9.29 11.14
N ALA A 50 -6.19 -8.30 10.84
CA ALA A 50 -4.78 -8.28 11.23
C ALA A 50 -4.57 -8.12 12.75
N ILE A 51 -5.59 -7.70 13.50
CA ILE A 51 -5.55 -7.63 14.97
C ILE A 51 -5.23 -8.99 15.61
N PHE A 52 -5.68 -10.09 15.01
CA PHE A 52 -5.36 -11.44 15.48
C PHE A 52 -3.92 -11.86 15.15
N ARG A 53 -3.21 -11.09 14.30
CA ARG A 53 -1.82 -11.33 13.85
C ARG A 53 -1.55 -12.78 13.45
N LYS A 54 -2.56 -13.42 12.86
CA LYS A 54 -2.45 -14.79 12.38
C LYS A 54 -1.51 -14.81 11.17
N ARG A 55 -0.49 -15.65 11.24
CA ARG A 55 0.52 -15.81 10.19
C ARG A 55 -0.02 -16.68 9.06
N SER A 56 0.67 -16.66 7.91
CA SER A 56 0.32 -17.48 6.74
C SER A 56 0.32 -18.99 7.00
N ASP A 57 1.17 -19.44 7.94
CA ASP A 57 1.24 -20.82 8.46
C ASP A 57 0.11 -21.16 9.46
N GLY A 58 -0.75 -20.19 9.77
CA GLY A 58 -1.90 -20.35 10.66
C GLY A 58 -1.60 -20.19 12.14
N THR A 59 -0.35 -19.91 12.52
CA THR A 59 0.04 -19.69 13.92
C THR A 59 -0.35 -18.30 14.41
N ILE A 60 -0.69 -18.22 15.70
CA ILE A 60 -0.97 -16.94 16.40
C ILE A 60 0.10 -16.74 17.48
N PRO A 61 0.77 -15.56 17.55
CA PRO A 61 1.78 -15.28 18.56
C PRO A 61 1.27 -15.51 19.98
N LYS A 62 2.11 -16.07 20.86
CA LYS A 62 1.73 -16.45 22.24
C LYS A 62 1.08 -15.30 23.02
N ALA A 63 1.63 -14.09 22.92
CA ALA A 63 1.09 -12.91 23.59
C ALA A 63 -0.33 -12.56 23.12
N VAL A 64 -0.57 -12.63 21.80
CA VAL A 64 -1.88 -12.38 21.18
C VAL A 64 -2.88 -13.48 21.58
N ARG A 65 -2.41 -14.72 21.67
CA ARG A 65 -3.23 -15.87 22.13
C ARG A 65 -3.69 -15.71 23.57
N VAL A 66 -2.79 -15.28 24.47
CA VAL A 66 -3.16 -14.96 25.85
C VAL A 66 -4.15 -13.80 25.84
N LEU A 67 -3.86 -12.71 25.15
CA LEU A 67 -4.76 -11.56 25.10
C LEU A 67 -6.20 -11.93 24.68
N PHE A 68 -6.37 -12.78 23.67
CA PHE A 68 -7.68 -13.18 23.16
C PHE A 68 -8.24 -14.49 23.73
N TRP A 69 -7.61 -15.08 24.75
CA TRP A 69 -8.05 -16.36 25.31
C TRP A 69 -9.53 -16.38 25.76
N PRO A 70 -10.05 -15.35 26.47
CA PRO A 70 -11.45 -15.34 26.89
C PRO A 70 -12.42 -15.40 25.71
N PHE A 71 -12.12 -14.64 24.65
CA PHE A 71 -12.89 -14.68 23.40
C PHE A 71 -12.81 -16.06 22.74
N MET A 72 -11.60 -16.61 22.60
CA MET A 72 -11.41 -17.91 21.93
C MET A 72 -12.20 -19.01 22.63
N LEU A 73 -12.19 -19.04 23.97
CA LEU A 73 -12.93 -20.02 24.75
C LEU A 73 -14.43 -20.01 24.40
N GLY A 74 -15.05 -18.83 24.34
CA GLY A 74 -16.46 -18.68 23.96
C GLY A 74 -16.74 -19.13 22.53
N VAL A 75 -15.83 -18.88 21.59
CA VAL A 75 -16.01 -19.31 20.20
C VAL A 75 -15.75 -20.81 20.01
N TYR A 76 -14.82 -21.40 20.76
CA TYR A 76 -14.58 -22.85 20.80
C TYR A 76 -15.82 -23.59 21.31
N THR A 77 -16.42 -23.12 22.41
CA THR A 77 -17.64 -23.73 22.97
C THR A 77 -18.80 -23.61 22.00
N TYR A 78 -19.04 -22.43 21.43
CA TYR A 78 -20.07 -22.21 20.42
C TYR A 78 -19.92 -23.17 19.23
N ASN A 79 -18.73 -23.27 18.65
CA ASN A 79 -18.48 -24.13 17.50
C ASN A 79 -18.65 -25.63 17.84
N ARG A 80 -18.24 -26.05 19.04
CA ARG A 80 -18.40 -27.44 19.50
C ARG A 80 -19.88 -27.80 19.67
N VAL A 81 -20.67 -26.91 20.26
CA VAL A 81 -22.13 -27.07 20.44
C VAL A 81 -22.83 -27.12 19.08
N ILE A 82 -22.51 -26.19 18.18
CA ILE A 82 -23.12 -26.20 16.84
C ILE A 82 -22.77 -27.49 16.09
N ARG A 83 -21.54 -27.99 16.20
CA ARG A 83 -21.16 -29.28 15.60
C ARG A 83 -21.93 -30.46 16.15
N SER A 84 -22.08 -30.57 17.48
CA SER A 84 -22.80 -31.69 18.09
C SER A 84 -24.27 -31.71 17.72
N ILE A 85 -24.86 -30.55 17.40
CA ILE A 85 -26.25 -30.43 16.96
C ILE A 85 -26.40 -30.66 15.45
N THR A 86 -25.32 -30.57 14.66
CA THR A 86 -25.36 -30.73 13.20
C THR A 86 -24.69 -32.01 12.75
N SER A 87 -25.47 -33.03 12.37
CA SER A 87 -25.01 -34.35 11.92
C SER A 87 -24.33 -34.39 10.54
N LEU A 88 -23.78 -33.27 10.05
CA LEU A 88 -23.16 -33.21 8.73
C LEU A 88 -21.67 -33.55 8.80
N PRO A 89 -21.15 -34.34 7.84
CA PRO A 89 -19.72 -34.60 7.76
C PRO A 89 -18.94 -33.27 7.71
N SER A 90 -17.86 -33.19 8.49
CA SER A 90 -17.06 -31.98 8.60
C SER A 90 -16.44 -31.59 7.26
N ILE A 91 -15.98 -32.59 6.49
CA ILE A 91 -15.37 -32.49 5.17
C ILE A 91 -16.30 -33.10 4.12
N GLN A 92 -16.55 -32.39 3.02
CA GLN A 92 -17.38 -32.87 1.92
C GLN A 92 -16.71 -32.60 0.58
N ARG A 93 -16.67 -33.61 -0.28
CA ARG A 93 -16.10 -33.52 -1.63
C ARG A 93 -17.06 -32.81 -2.57
N ILE A 94 -16.68 -31.63 -3.08
CA ILE A 94 -17.47 -30.86 -4.04
C ILE A 94 -17.20 -31.32 -5.47
N GLU A 95 -15.93 -31.60 -5.78
CA GLU A 95 -15.45 -32.17 -7.05
C GLU A 95 -14.25 -33.10 -6.76
N PRO A 96 -13.84 -33.97 -7.70
CA PRO A 96 -12.65 -34.83 -7.50
C PRO A 96 -11.42 -34.02 -7.04
N GLY A 97 -10.93 -34.28 -5.84
CA GLY A 97 -9.80 -33.60 -5.20
C GLY A 97 -10.04 -32.14 -4.77
N LEU A 98 -11.31 -31.70 -4.67
CA LEU A 98 -11.68 -30.40 -4.14
C LEU A 98 -12.77 -30.55 -3.08
N PHE A 99 -12.45 -30.14 -1.86
CA PHE A 99 -13.25 -30.38 -0.67
C PHE A 99 -13.63 -29.07 0.02
N LEU A 100 -14.82 -29.06 0.63
CA LEU A 100 -15.31 -27.95 1.43
C LEU A 100 -15.59 -28.47 2.84
N ALA A 101 -15.08 -27.75 3.84
CA ALA A 101 -15.21 -28.16 5.23
C ALA A 101 -15.64 -27.05 6.19
N ALA A 102 -16.19 -27.45 7.34
CA ALA A 102 -16.15 -26.62 8.54
C ALA A 102 -14.72 -26.60 9.11
N ARG A 103 -14.47 -25.81 10.15
CA ARG A 103 -13.11 -25.66 10.71
C ARG A 103 -12.48 -27.04 11.00
N LEU A 104 -11.25 -27.27 10.61
CA LEU A 104 -10.64 -28.55 10.90
C LEU A 104 -10.24 -28.59 12.39
N THR A 105 -10.43 -29.74 13.02
CA THR A 105 -10.08 -30.05 14.43
C THR A 105 -9.25 -31.32 14.49
N PRO A 106 -8.56 -31.63 15.61
CA PRO A 106 -7.74 -32.85 15.71
C PRO A 106 -8.47 -34.15 15.38
N THR A 107 -9.80 -34.21 15.56
CA THR A 107 -10.61 -35.38 15.20
C THR A 107 -10.80 -35.56 13.69
N ASP A 108 -10.49 -34.54 12.89
CA ASP A 108 -10.65 -34.58 11.43
C ASP A 108 -9.40 -35.09 10.70
N ILE A 109 -8.29 -35.36 11.40
CA ILE A 109 -7.00 -35.77 10.80
C ILE A 109 -7.13 -37.10 10.03
N GLU A 110 -7.84 -38.07 10.61
CA GLU A 110 -8.09 -39.35 9.94
C GLU A 110 -8.85 -39.16 8.61
N ALA A 111 -9.89 -38.33 8.62
CA ALA A 111 -10.64 -37.98 7.41
C ALA A 111 -9.81 -37.20 6.38
N LEU A 112 -8.81 -36.41 6.80
CA LEU A 112 -7.87 -35.76 5.89
C LEU A 112 -7.01 -36.81 5.16
N HIS A 113 -6.51 -37.82 5.88
CA HIS A 113 -5.72 -38.90 5.30
C HIS A 113 -6.56 -39.82 4.40
N GLU A 114 -7.76 -40.21 4.82
CA GLU A 114 -8.68 -41.04 4.01
C GLU A 114 -9.03 -40.39 2.67
N HIS A 115 -9.12 -39.06 2.64
CA HIS A 115 -9.41 -38.29 1.44
C HIS A 115 -8.17 -37.88 0.64
N ASN A 116 -6.97 -38.31 1.06
CA ASN A 116 -5.67 -37.94 0.46
C ASN A 116 -5.56 -36.41 0.27
N ILE A 117 -5.84 -35.64 1.32
CA ILE A 117 -5.77 -34.17 1.28
C ILE A 117 -4.31 -33.73 1.48
N ASP A 118 -3.75 -33.07 0.46
CA ASP A 118 -2.37 -32.58 0.45
C ASP A 118 -2.28 -31.06 0.70
N ALA A 119 -3.42 -30.35 0.70
CA ALA A 119 -3.42 -28.90 0.78
C ALA A 119 -4.64 -28.35 1.54
N VAL A 120 -4.41 -27.43 2.47
CA VAL A 120 -5.43 -26.80 3.33
C VAL A 120 -5.46 -25.29 3.12
N LEU A 121 -6.62 -24.77 2.71
CA LEU A 121 -6.92 -23.35 2.67
C LEU A 121 -7.82 -22.96 3.84
N ASP A 122 -7.25 -22.25 4.80
CA ASP A 122 -7.96 -21.75 5.99
C ASP A 122 -8.37 -20.29 5.82
N VAL A 123 -9.67 -20.01 5.86
CA VAL A 123 -10.24 -18.67 5.68
C VAL A 123 -10.48 -17.94 7.02
N THR A 124 -10.10 -18.54 8.14
CA THR A 124 -10.38 -18.00 9.48
C THR A 124 -9.28 -17.05 9.94
N ALA A 125 -9.68 -15.91 10.51
CA ALA A 125 -8.76 -14.97 11.16
C ALA A 125 -8.58 -15.29 12.65
N GLU A 126 -9.65 -15.81 13.25
CA GLU A 126 -9.78 -15.91 14.70
C GLU A 126 -9.03 -17.11 15.27
N PHE A 127 -8.85 -18.18 14.49
CA PHE A 127 -8.42 -19.44 15.05
C PHE A 127 -6.99 -19.78 14.69
N GLU A 128 -6.29 -20.48 15.58
CA GLU A 128 -5.05 -21.16 15.19
C GLU A 128 -5.37 -22.34 14.27
N SER A 129 -4.45 -22.63 13.35
CA SER A 129 -4.47 -23.83 12.52
C SER A 129 -4.49 -25.10 13.37
N LEU A 130 -4.82 -26.24 12.75
CA LEU A 130 -4.35 -27.50 13.30
C LEU A 130 -2.83 -27.42 13.41
N ASN A 131 -2.30 -27.82 14.56
CA ASN A 131 -0.88 -27.78 14.85
C ASN A 131 -0.10 -28.38 13.68
N VAL A 132 0.94 -27.70 13.18
CA VAL A 132 1.68 -28.12 11.96
C VAL A 132 2.24 -29.54 12.12
N SER A 133 2.60 -29.93 13.34
CA SER A 133 3.03 -31.30 13.70
C SER A 133 1.94 -32.36 13.52
N LEU A 134 0.66 -31.98 13.53
CA LEU A 134 -0.51 -32.88 13.42
C LEU A 134 -1.03 -33.03 11.99
N LEU A 135 -0.69 -32.11 11.08
CA LEU A 135 -1.04 -32.20 9.66
C LEU A 135 -0.13 -33.17 8.89
N GLY A 136 0.95 -33.65 9.51
CA GLY A 136 1.94 -34.52 8.86
C GLY A 136 2.93 -33.75 7.97
N GLU A 137 4.10 -34.34 7.73
CA GLU A 137 5.04 -33.82 6.74
C GLU A 137 4.42 -33.94 5.34
N GLY A 138 4.11 -32.81 4.69
CA GLY A 138 3.68 -32.78 3.28
C GLY A 138 2.37 -32.06 2.96
N ILE A 139 1.59 -31.62 3.95
CA ILE A 139 0.38 -30.80 3.69
C ILE A 139 0.76 -29.33 3.51
N ASP A 140 0.53 -28.80 2.31
CA ASP A 140 0.67 -27.37 2.03
C ASP A 140 -0.46 -26.59 2.73
N TYR A 141 -0.12 -25.53 3.45
CA TYR A 141 -1.09 -24.74 4.19
C TYR A 141 -1.07 -23.27 3.73
N LEU A 142 -2.26 -22.71 3.49
CA LEU A 142 -2.43 -21.29 3.26
C LEU A 142 -3.53 -20.74 4.17
N ASN A 143 -3.20 -19.73 4.99
CA ASN A 143 -4.21 -18.90 5.64
C ASN A 143 -4.53 -17.64 4.84
N VAL A 144 -5.83 -17.39 4.70
CA VAL A 144 -6.43 -16.17 4.15
C VAL A 144 -7.37 -15.61 5.22
N PRO A 145 -6.88 -14.77 6.14
CA PRO A 145 -7.64 -14.40 7.33
C PRO A 145 -8.79 -13.46 6.99
N VAL A 146 -10.03 -13.96 7.15
CA VAL A 146 -11.25 -13.17 6.99
C VAL A 146 -12.05 -13.28 8.28
N LEU A 147 -12.55 -12.17 8.83
CA LEU A 147 -13.42 -12.17 10.02
C LEU A 147 -14.75 -12.87 9.74
N ASP A 148 -15.35 -13.49 10.75
CA ASP A 148 -16.65 -14.13 10.59
C ASP A 148 -17.74 -13.15 10.16
N HIS A 149 -18.68 -13.65 9.35
CA HIS A 149 -19.71 -12.85 8.68
C HIS A 149 -19.22 -11.76 7.69
N SER A 150 -17.91 -11.54 7.57
CA SER A 150 -17.30 -10.76 6.48
C SER A 150 -16.98 -11.65 5.26
N TYR A 151 -16.30 -11.08 4.28
CA TYR A 151 -15.84 -11.77 3.08
C TYR A 151 -14.48 -11.23 2.62
N PRO A 152 -13.66 -12.04 1.93
CA PRO A 152 -12.37 -11.58 1.41
C PRO A 152 -12.57 -10.49 0.36
N ASP A 153 -11.73 -9.46 0.38
CA ASP A 153 -11.66 -8.51 -0.71
C ASP A 153 -11.12 -9.17 -2.00
N PHE A 154 -11.13 -8.44 -3.11
CA PHE A 154 -10.81 -9.01 -4.41
C PHE A 154 -9.40 -9.62 -4.50
N PRO A 155 -8.32 -8.93 -4.10
CA PRO A 155 -6.97 -9.50 -4.15
C PRO A 155 -6.84 -10.74 -3.27
N THR A 156 -7.44 -10.70 -2.07
CA THR A 156 -7.43 -11.83 -1.12
C THR A 156 -8.18 -13.04 -1.67
N LEU A 157 -9.35 -12.81 -2.29
CA LEU A 157 -10.13 -13.84 -2.98
C LEU A 157 -9.34 -14.44 -4.14
N LEU A 158 -8.69 -13.61 -4.95
CA LEU A 158 -7.94 -14.04 -6.11
C LEU A 158 -6.68 -14.83 -5.73
N LYS A 159 -5.98 -14.43 -4.67
CA LYS A 159 -4.89 -15.21 -4.07
C LYS A 159 -5.36 -16.60 -3.68
N ALA A 160 -6.50 -16.71 -2.99
CA ALA A 160 -7.07 -17.99 -2.61
C ALA A 160 -7.41 -18.86 -3.82
N VAL A 161 -8.08 -18.29 -4.82
CA VAL A 161 -8.47 -18.97 -6.07
C VAL A 161 -7.25 -19.47 -6.84
N ARG A 162 -6.22 -18.63 -7.04
CA ARG A 162 -4.98 -18.99 -7.75
C ARG A 162 -4.14 -19.99 -6.97
N TRP A 163 -4.14 -19.92 -5.64
CA TRP A 163 -3.46 -20.91 -4.82
C TRP A 163 -4.12 -22.28 -4.93
N ILE A 164 -5.47 -22.35 -4.87
CA ILE A 164 -6.22 -23.58 -5.14
C ILE A 164 -5.80 -24.12 -6.52
N GLU A 165 -5.85 -23.30 -7.57
CA GLU A 165 -5.47 -23.72 -8.92
C GLU A 165 -4.04 -24.26 -9.00
N SER A 166 -3.07 -23.60 -8.35
CA SER A 166 -1.67 -24.04 -8.31
C SER A 166 -1.52 -25.43 -7.70
N GLN A 167 -2.22 -25.72 -6.59
CA GLN A 167 -2.21 -27.05 -5.97
C GLN A 167 -2.89 -28.08 -6.87
N ARG A 168 -4.03 -27.72 -7.46
CA ARG A 168 -4.79 -28.60 -8.37
C ARG A 168 -3.99 -28.98 -9.61
N LYS A 169 -3.20 -28.06 -10.19
CA LYS A 169 -2.27 -28.34 -11.29
C LYS A 169 -1.15 -29.32 -10.92
N LYS A 170 -0.78 -29.39 -9.64
CA LYS A 170 0.17 -30.38 -9.10
C LYS A 170 -0.51 -31.71 -8.74
N ASN A 171 -1.76 -31.92 -9.17
CA ASN A 171 -2.60 -33.08 -8.82
C ASN A 171 -2.81 -33.26 -7.31
N ARG A 172 -2.72 -32.17 -6.53
CA ARG A 172 -2.96 -32.20 -5.09
C ARG A 172 -4.43 -32.00 -4.75
N SER A 173 -4.91 -32.70 -3.73
CA SER A 173 -6.27 -32.51 -3.21
C SER A 173 -6.32 -31.34 -2.24
N VAL A 174 -7.28 -30.44 -2.44
CA VAL A 174 -7.41 -29.20 -1.67
C VAL A 174 -8.68 -29.21 -0.83
N VAL A 175 -8.56 -28.89 0.46
CA VAL A 175 -9.71 -28.59 1.32
C VAL A 175 -9.76 -27.10 1.65
N VAL A 176 -10.94 -26.50 1.48
CA VAL A 176 -11.21 -25.10 1.85
C VAL A 176 -12.14 -25.08 3.06
N HIS A 177 -11.75 -24.39 4.13
CA HIS A 177 -12.59 -24.29 5.32
C HIS A 177 -12.69 -22.89 5.91
N CYS A 178 -13.77 -22.65 6.66
CA CYS A 178 -13.91 -21.50 7.55
C CYS A 178 -14.45 -21.99 8.91
N ALA A 179 -15.12 -21.16 9.72
CA ALA A 179 -15.68 -21.63 11.00
C ALA A 179 -16.71 -22.77 10.83
N LEU A 180 -17.81 -22.50 10.13
CA LEU A 180 -18.91 -23.45 9.89
C LEU A 180 -18.91 -24.06 8.47
N GLY A 181 -18.06 -23.56 7.58
CA GLY A 181 -18.01 -24.01 6.19
C GLY A 181 -19.25 -23.65 5.38
N ARG A 182 -19.88 -22.49 5.65
CA ARG A 182 -21.18 -22.11 5.04
C ARG A 182 -21.18 -20.81 4.24
N GLY A 183 -20.26 -19.88 4.53
CA GLY A 183 -20.24 -18.53 3.94
C GLY A 183 -18.89 -18.21 3.29
N ARG A 184 -17.90 -17.80 4.08
CA ARG A 184 -16.55 -17.40 3.60
C ARG A 184 -15.88 -18.43 2.68
N SER A 185 -15.77 -19.68 3.12
CA SER A 185 -15.18 -20.77 2.31
C SER A 185 -16.04 -21.12 1.09
N VAL A 186 -17.36 -20.99 1.19
CA VAL A 186 -18.28 -21.17 0.06
C VAL A 186 -18.05 -20.08 -0.99
N MET A 187 -17.85 -18.82 -0.59
CA MET A 187 -17.53 -17.74 -1.53
C MET A 187 -16.23 -18.01 -2.29
N ILE A 188 -15.18 -18.48 -1.63
CA ILE A 188 -13.93 -18.85 -2.31
C ILE A 188 -14.17 -20.03 -3.27
N MET A 189 -14.91 -21.05 -2.83
CA MET A 189 -15.24 -22.22 -3.66
C MET A 189 -16.01 -21.81 -4.92
N VAL A 190 -17.01 -20.92 -4.78
CA VAL A 190 -17.78 -20.38 -5.89
C VAL A 190 -16.88 -19.59 -6.83
N ALA A 191 -16.04 -18.69 -6.30
CA ALA A 191 -15.09 -17.92 -7.10
C ALA A 191 -14.13 -18.81 -7.90
N TYR A 192 -13.59 -19.88 -7.30
CA TYR A 192 -12.71 -20.83 -7.98
C TYR A 192 -13.43 -21.56 -9.12
N LEU A 193 -14.64 -22.09 -8.86
CA LEU A 193 -15.42 -22.79 -9.88
C LEU A 193 -15.86 -21.88 -11.03
N LEU A 194 -16.17 -20.61 -10.74
CA LEU A 194 -16.46 -19.59 -11.76
C LEU A 194 -15.21 -19.25 -12.59
N ALA A 195 -14.05 -19.08 -11.96
CA ALA A 195 -12.79 -18.80 -12.66
C ALA A 195 -12.38 -19.94 -13.62
N ARG A 196 -12.72 -21.20 -13.28
CA ARG A 196 -12.50 -22.37 -14.16
C ARG A 196 -13.62 -22.59 -15.20
N SER A 197 -14.78 -21.96 -15.03
CA SER A 197 -15.93 -22.13 -15.91
C SER A 197 -16.66 -20.80 -16.12
N PRO A 198 -16.09 -19.89 -16.94
CA PRO A 198 -16.57 -18.51 -17.07
C PRO A 198 -18.03 -18.38 -17.54
N ASN A 199 -18.53 -19.41 -18.24
CA ASN A 199 -19.89 -19.43 -18.80
C ASN A 199 -20.97 -19.79 -17.75
N LYS A 200 -20.60 -20.22 -16.54
CA LYS A 200 -21.55 -20.55 -15.48
C LYS A 200 -21.94 -19.30 -14.69
N SER A 201 -23.22 -19.21 -14.34
CA SER A 201 -23.73 -18.22 -13.40
C SER A 201 -23.43 -18.59 -11.94
N ILE A 202 -23.42 -17.60 -11.05
CA ILE A 202 -23.28 -17.80 -9.59
C ILE A 202 -24.37 -18.77 -9.08
N ALA A 203 -25.59 -18.68 -9.62
CA ALA A 203 -26.71 -19.51 -9.20
C ALA A 203 -26.49 -21.00 -9.54
N GLU A 204 -25.95 -21.31 -10.72
CA GLU A 204 -25.64 -22.68 -11.14
C GLU A 204 -24.53 -23.30 -10.28
N VAL A 205 -23.46 -22.55 -10.02
CA VAL A 205 -22.36 -23.00 -9.15
C VAL A 205 -22.84 -23.21 -7.72
N MET A 206 -23.69 -22.31 -7.21
CA MET A 206 -24.30 -22.48 -5.89
C MET A 206 -25.19 -23.72 -5.81
N LYS A 207 -25.98 -23.99 -6.85
CA LYS A 207 -26.82 -25.20 -6.93
C LYS A 207 -25.97 -26.47 -6.92
N GLN A 208 -24.84 -26.48 -7.63
CA GLN A 208 -23.87 -27.57 -7.60
C GLN A 208 -23.35 -27.82 -6.17
N ILE A 209 -22.89 -26.78 -5.47
CA ILE A 209 -22.39 -26.91 -4.09
C ILE A 209 -23.50 -27.34 -3.13
N GLN A 210 -24.70 -26.77 -3.26
CA GLN A 210 -25.83 -27.04 -2.36
C GLN A 210 -26.39 -28.46 -2.53
N SER A 211 -26.23 -29.08 -3.69
CA SER A 211 -26.60 -30.50 -3.89
C SER A 211 -25.81 -31.45 -2.98
N ILE A 212 -24.62 -31.03 -2.54
CA ILE A 212 -23.74 -31.80 -1.65
C ILE A 212 -23.80 -31.22 -0.22
N ARG A 213 -23.82 -29.89 -0.09
CA ARG A 213 -23.83 -29.17 1.20
C ARG A 213 -25.00 -28.18 1.26
N HIS A 214 -26.19 -28.68 1.60
CA HIS A 214 -27.44 -27.90 1.57
C HIS A 214 -27.44 -26.61 2.40
N ARG A 215 -26.61 -26.53 3.44
CA ARG A 215 -26.48 -25.34 4.30
C ARG A 215 -25.48 -24.30 3.77
N ALA A 216 -24.83 -24.54 2.63
CA ALA A 216 -23.97 -23.56 1.97
C ALA A 216 -24.81 -22.39 1.45
N ARG A 217 -24.46 -21.16 1.83
CA ARG A 217 -25.22 -19.96 1.46
C ARG A 217 -24.30 -18.74 1.40
N LEU A 218 -24.41 -18.00 0.30
CA LEU A 218 -23.86 -16.65 0.19
C LEU A 218 -24.84 -15.66 0.80
N ASN A 219 -24.34 -14.71 1.59
CA ASN A 219 -25.12 -13.54 1.99
C ASN A 219 -25.20 -12.52 0.83
N SER A 220 -26.08 -11.52 0.94
CA SER A 220 -26.29 -10.54 -0.13
C SER A 220 -25.03 -9.74 -0.49
N ALA A 221 -24.17 -9.45 0.50
CA ALA A 221 -22.92 -8.72 0.29
C ALA A 221 -21.89 -9.57 -0.47
N GLN A 222 -21.74 -10.85 -0.10
CA GLN A 222 -20.90 -11.83 -0.79
C GLN A 222 -21.34 -12.04 -2.25
N TYR A 223 -22.66 -12.16 -2.46
CA TYR A 223 -23.22 -12.31 -3.79
C TYR A 223 -22.95 -11.08 -4.67
N LYS A 224 -23.22 -9.86 -4.14
CA LYS A 224 -22.95 -8.61 -4.84
C LYS A 224 -21.46 -8.43 -5.16
N ALA A 225 -20.58 -8.77 -4.21
CA ALA A 225 -19.14 -8.72 -4.41
C ALA A 225 -18.69 -9.65 -5.55
N LEU A 226 -19.14 -10.91 -5.56
CA LEU A 226 -18.85 -11.84 -6.65
C LEU A 226 -19.35 -11.35 -8.00
N GLN A 227 -20.57 -10.79 -8.07
CA GLN A 227 -21.10 -10.20 -9.31
C GLN A 227 -20.23 -9.04 -9.80
N GLN A 228 -19.83 -8.14 -8.90
CA GLN A 228 -18.94 -7.03 -9.24
C GLN A 228 -17.60 -7.54 -9.79
N TYR A 229 -17.01 -8.54 -9.14
CA TYR A 229 -15.74 -9.13 -9.59
C TYR A 229 -15.88 -9.83 -10.96
N MET A 230 -17.02 -10.47 -11.23
CA MET A 230 -17.28 -11.10 -12.54
C MET A 230 -17.41 -10.07 -13.65
N SER A 231 -18.09 -8.95 -13.37
CA SER A 231 -18.30 -7.88 -14.37
C SER A 231 -16.99 -7.22 -14.83
N LYS A 232 -15.95 -7.22 -13.99
CA LYS A 232 -14.64 -6.65 -14.30
C LYS A 232 -13.73 -7.56 -15.12
N GLN A 233 -14.14 -8.80 -15.44
CA GLN A 233 -13.32 -9.84 -16.09
C GLN A 233 -12.00 -10.19 -15.35
N GLU A 234 -11.88 -9.85 -14.07
CA GLU A 234 -10.63 -10.00 -13.31
C GLU A 234 -10.41 -11.42 -12.73
N PHE A 235 -11.32 -12.38 -12.95
CA PHE A 235 -11.20 -13.78 -12.50
C PHE A 235 -10.19 -14.62 -13.31
N GLY A 236 -9.01 -14.06 -13.57
CA GLY A 236 -7.91 -14.76 -14.23
C GLY A 236 -7.15 -15.69 -13.28
N LEU A 237 -7.02 -16.96 -13.66
CA LEU A 237 -6.18 -17.93 -12.96
C LEU A 237 -4.67 -17.65 -13.11
N ALA A 238 -4.27 -16.90 -14.14
CA ALA A 238 -2.90 -16.44 -14.32
C ALA A 238 -2.59 -15.26 -13.40
N LYS A 239 -1.38 -15.23 -12.82
CA LYS A 239 -0.89 -14.07 -12.06
C LYS A 239 -0.44 -12.97 -13.03
N PRO A 240 -0.70 -11.68 -12.73
CA PRO A 240 -0.17 -10.58 -13.53
C PRO A 240 1.35 -10.64 -13.55
N LYS A 241 1.93 -10.35 -14.71
CA LYS A 241 3.38 -10.26 -14.90
C LYS A 241 3.86 -8.92 -14.36
N VAL A 242 4.80 -8.99 -13.43
CA VAL A 242 5.39 -7.84 -12.76
C VAL A 242 6.89 -7.88 -12.97
N ILE A 243 7.47 -6.76 -13.38
CA ILE A 243 8.92 -6.59 -13.41
C ILE A 243 9.31 -5.60 -12.32
N LEU A 244 10.16 -6.05 -11.41
CA LEU A 244 10.66 -5.27 -10.29
C LEU A 244 12.09 -4.84 -10.63
N VAL A 245 12.28 -3.54 -10.84
CA VAL A 245 13.58 -2.91 -11.06
C VAL A 245 14.10 -2.41 -9.72
N ALA A 246 15.19 -2.98 -9.23
CA ALA A 246 15.72 -2.73 -7.89
C ALA A 246 17.12 -2.13 -7.94
N ASN A 247 17.38 -1.12 -7.10
CA ASN A 247 18.72 -0.62 -6.84
C ASN A 247 19.25 -1.20 -5.52
N PRO A 248 20.23 -2.13 -5.57
CA PRO A 248 20.70 -2.83 -4.37
C PRO A 248 21.48 -1.96 -3.38
N VAL A 249 22.07 -0.84 -3.83
CA VAL A 249 22.84 0.07 -2.96
C VAL A 249 22.00 1.20 -2.36
N SER A 250 20.75 1.38 -2.83
CA SER A 250 19.89 2.47 -2.36
C SER A 250 19.54 2.35 -0.87
N GLY A 251 19.46 3.50 -0.21
CA GLY A 251 19.06 3.62 1.20
C GLY A 251 19.95 2.86 2.20
N GLY A 252 21.19 2.56 1.82
CA GLY A 252 22.12 1.78 2.65
C GLY A 252 21.93 0.27 2.56
N GLY A 253 21.35 -0.25 1.47
CA GLY A 253 21.14 -1.68 1.29
C GLY A 253 19.76 -2.18 1.75
N LYS A 254 18.77 -1.29 1.86
CA LYS A 254 17.40 -1.64 2.28
C LYS A 254 16.72 -2.65 1.36
N TRP A 255 17.03 -2.63 0.06
CA TRP A 255 16.47 -3.61 -0.88
C TRP A 255 16.92 -5.05 -0.53
N PRO A 256 18.23 -5.37 -0.49
CA PRO A 256 18.70 -6.69 -0.07
C PRO A 256 18.12 -7.16 1.28
N GLU A 257 18.05 -6.27 2.27
CA GLU A 257 17.50 -6.57 3.60
C GLU A 257 16.02 -7.01 3.56
N ASN A 258 15.23 -6.36 2.70
CA ASN A 258 13.78 -6.56 2.64
C ASN A 258 13.32 -7.48 1.51
N LYS A 259 14.20 -7.85 0.57
CA LYS A 259 13.88 -8.65 -0.62
C LYS A 259 13.10 -9.91 -0.28
N ALA A 260 13.54 -10.69 0.70
CA ALA A 260 12.86 -11.92 1.10
C ALA A 260 11.42 -11.67 1.59
N ASN A 261 11.22 -10.63 2.41
CA ASN A 261 9.91 -10.25 2.94
C ASN A 261 8.99 -9.72 1.84
N ILE A 262 9.51 -8.87 0.95
CA ILE A 262 8.78 -8.34 -0.21
C ILE A 262 8.34 -9.47 -1.13
N MET A 263 9.24 -10.39 -1.46
CA MET A 263 8.90 -11.53 -2.32
C MET A 263 7.89 -12.46 -1.65
N ALA A 264 7.97 -12.69 -0.34
CA ALA A 264 6.98 -13.46 0.40
C ALA A 264 5.59 -12.78 0.39
N ALA A 265 5.55 -11.44 0.45
CA ALA A 265 4.32 -10.67 0.40
C ALA A 265 3.69 -10.64 -1.00
N LEU A 266 4.49 -10.38 -2.05
CA LEU A 266 4.01 -10.11 -3.41
C LEU A 266 3.87 -11.36 -4.30
N SER A 267 4.77 -12.33 -4.19
CA SER A 267 4.76 -13.52 -5.06
C SER A 267 3.48 -14.38 -5.00
N PRO A 268 2.66 -14.38 -3.92
CA PRO A 268 1.36 -15.04 -3.95
C PRO A 268 0.38 -14.41 -4.97
N TYR A 269 0.52 -13.11 -5.24
CA TYR A 269 -0.40 -12.33 -6.06
C TYR A 269 0.11 -12.15 -7.50
N PHE A 270 1.42 -12.07 -7.69
CA PHE A 270 2.07 -11.68 -8.94
C PHE A 270 3.11 -12.71 -9.43
N SER A 271 3.33 -12.75 -10.75
CA SER A 271 4.47 -13.42 -11.36
C SER A 271 5.59 -12.40 -11.50
N ILE A 272 6.57 -12.44 -10.59
CA ILE A 272 7.55 -11.38 -10.43
C ILE A 272 8.89 -11.80 -11.03
N GLU A 273 9.41 -10.97 -11.93
CA GLU A 273 10.80 -10.99 -12.38
C GLU A 273 11.54 -9.83 -11.71
N VAL A 274 12.68 -10.13 -11.07
CA VAL A 274 13.51 -9.11 -10.41
C VAL A 274 14.71 -8.80 -11.29
N GLN A 275 14.93 -7.52 -11.58
CA GLN A 275 16.07 -7.00 -12.30
C GLN A 275 16.77 -5.98 -11.40
N GLU A 276 18.07 -6.17 -11.16
CA GLU A 276 18.85 -5.30 -10.25
C GLU A 276 19.82 -4.44 -11.07
N THR A 277 19.94 -3.16 -10.71
CA THR A 277 20.91 -2.25 -11.32
C THR A 277 22.34 -2.63 -10.93
N THR A 278 23.30 -2.27 -11.77
CA THR A 278 24.75 -2.36 -11.48
C THR A 278 25.40 -1.01 -11.73
N GLU A 279 26.71 -0.90 -11.58
CA GLU A 279 27.45 0.34 -11.94
C GLU A 279 27.33 0.65 -13.44
N GLU A 280 27.17 -0.37 -14.28
CA GLU A 280 27.10 -0.26 -15.74
C GLU A 280 25.66 -0.27 -16.29
N VAL A 281 24.68 -0.71 -15.47
CA VAL A 281 23.29 -0.89 -15.89
C VAL A 281 22.35 -0.07 -15.00
N SER A 282 21.81 1.01 -15.56
CA SER A 282 20.89 1.92 -14.87
C SER A 282 19.46 1.37 -14.79
N ALA A 283 18.64 1.95 -13.91
CA ALA A 283 17.23 1.59 -13.79
C ALA A 283 16.46 2.02 -15.05
N THR A 284 16.87 3.10 -15.72
CA THR A 284 16.36 3.50 -17.05
C THR A 284 16.54 2.39 -18.09
N GLN A 285 17.73 1.78 -18.16
CA GLN A 285 18.01 0.69 -19.11
C GLN A 285 17.15 -0.55 -18.81
N LEU A 286 17.04 -0.91 -17.52
CA LEU A 286 16.19 -2.02 -17.09
C LEU A 286 14.71 -1.75 -17.35
N ALA A 287 14.22 -0.53 -17.12
CA ALA A 287 12.84 -0.15 -17.43
C ALA A 287 12.54 -0.26 -18.93
N LYS A 288 13.45 0.20 -19.80
CA LYS A 288 13.35 0.00 -21.27
C LYS A 288 13.26 -1.48 -21.63
N GLN A 289 14.13 -2.32 -21.04
CA GLN A 289 14.10 -3.76 -21.26
C GLN A 289 12.80 -4.38 -20.77
N ALA A 290 12.34 -3.99 -19.57
CA ALA A 290 11.11 -4.46 -18.96
C ALA A 290 9.90 -4.22 -19.88
N LEU A 291 9.81 -3.06 -20.50
CA LEU A 291 8.74 -2.69 -21.42
C LEU A 291 8.63 -3.62 -22.63
N THR A 292 9.75 -4.12 -23.15
CA THR A 292 9.74 -5.08 -24.28
C THR A 292 9.02 -6.39 -23.93
N GLN A 293 8.91 -6.69 -22.64
CA GLN A 293 8.29 -7.91 -22.13
C GLN A 293 6.78 -7.79 -21.87
N GLN A 294 6.18 -6.62 -22.13
CA GLN A 294 4.76 -6.31 -21.92
C GLN A 294 4.24 -6.67 -20.52
N PRO A 295 4.85 -6.14 -19.43
CA PRO A 295 4.40 -6.40 -18.07
C PRO A 295 3.05 -5.71 -17.78
N ASP A 296 2.27 -6.29 -16.87
CA ASP A 296 1.05 -5.66 -16.34
C ASP A 296 1.37 -4.51 -15.38
N MET A 297 2.56 -4.54 -14.76
CA MET A 297 3.05 -3.54 -13.81
C MET A 297 4.59 -3.54 -13.76
N ILE A 298 5.18 -2.37 -13.59
CA ILE A 298 6.60 -2.20 -13.24
C ILE A 298 6.70 -1.65 -11.82
N ILE A 299 7.57 -2.23 -11.00
CA ILE A 299 7.83 -1.79 -9.63
C ILE A 299 9.25 -1.23 -9.55
N ALA A 300 9.41 0.02 -9.11
CA ALA A 300 10.72 0.59 -8.78
C ALA A 300 11.03 0.37 -7.30
N ALA A 301 12.11 -0.33 -6.98
CA ALA A 301 12.59 -0.55 -5.62
C ALA A 301 13.92 0.19 -5.38
N GLY A 302 13.83 1.40 -4.82
CA GLY A 302 14.98 2.28 -4.62
C GLY A 302 14.58 3.59 -3.95
N GLY A 303 15.44 4.59 -4.07
CA GLY A 303 15.15 5.98 -3.70
C GLY A 303 14.60 6.78 -4.86
N ASP A 304 14.46 8.09 -4.66
CA ASP A 304 13.79 8.99 -5.60
C ASP A 304 14.42 8.98 -7.00
N GLY A 305 15.75 8.90 -7.13
CA GLY A 305 16.42 8.77 -8.44
C GLY A 305 16.06 7.48 -9.19
N THR A 306 16.05 6.32 -8.51
CA THR A 306 15.62 5.04 -9.12
C THR A 306 14.14 5.08 -9.52
N VAL A 307 13.31 5.74 -8.72
CA VAL A 307 11.89 5.94 -9.03
C VAL A 307 11.71 6.84 -10.25
N ASN A 308 12.45 7.95 -10.34
CA ASN A 308 12.43 8.88 -11.48
C ASN A 308 12.93 8.18 -12.76
N GLU A 309 14.07 7.49 -12.72
CA GLU A 309 14.60 6.73 -13.86
C GLU A 309 13.58 5.74 -14.43
N VAL A 310 12.93 4.94 -13.58
CA VAL A 310 11.91 4.00 -14.04
C VAL A 310 10.67 4.75 -14.54
N ALA A 311 10.23 5.79 -13.83
CA ALA A 311 9.05 6.58 -14.20
C ALA A 311 9.22 7.25 -15.57
N SER A 312 10.39 7.82 -15.86
CA SER A 312 10.71 8.49 -17.12
C SER A 312 10.43 7.62 -18.35
N GLU A 313 10.61 6.30 -18.21
CA GLU A 313 10.40 5.35 -19.29
C GLU A 313 8.94 4.89 -19.43
N ILE A 314 8.10 5.08 -18.41
CA ILE A 314 6.72 4.59 -18.38
C ILE A 314 5.68 5.70 -18.43
N VAL A 315 6.07 6.97 -18.24
CA VAL A 315 5.18 8.12 -18.39
C VAL A 315 4.49 8.11 -19.76
N GLY A 316 3.18 8.34 -19.74
CA GLY A 316 2.30 8.30 -20.91
C GLY A 316 1.97 6.90 -21.44
N LYS A 317 2.48 5.82 -20.81
CA LYS A 317 2.20 4.43 -21.22
C LYS A 317 1.09 3.82 -20.36
N PRO A 318 0.29 2.87 -20.91
CA PRO A 318 -0.80 2.23 -20.17
C PRO A 318 -0.28 1.12 -19.24
N ILE A 319 0.73 1.41 -18.42
CA ILE A 319 1.37 0.47 -17.50
C ILE A 319 1.18 0.97 -16.07
N ARG A 320 0.82 0.05 -15.17
CA ARG A 320 0.76 0.37 -13.75
C ARG A 320 2.18 0.50 -13.19
N PHE A 321 2.40 1.53 -12.42
CA PHE A 321 3.64 1.79 -11.71
C PHE A 321 3.45 1.56 -10.23
N ALA A 322 4.43 0.98 -9.55
CA ALA A 322 4.46 0.98 -8.10
C ALA A 322 5.87 1.29 -7.58
N VAL A 323 5.92 1.78 -6.35
CA VAL A 323 7.17 2.14 -5.69
C VAL A 323 7.33 1.27 -4.45
N LEU A 324 8.52 0.68 -4.29
CA LEU A 324 9.00 0.12 -3.04
C LEU A 324 10.05 1.11 -2.47
N PRO A 325 9.71 1.83 -1.39
CA PRO A 325 10.56 2.88 -0.81
C PRO A 325 11.81 2.29 -0.13
N CYS A 326 12.84 2.01 -0.92
CA CYS A 326 14.11 1.48 -0.45
C CYS A 326 15.20 2.56 -0.37
N GLY A 327 14.84 3.84 -0.54
CA GLY A 327 15.75 4.98 -0.41
C GLY A 327 15.78 5.62 0.99
N THR A 328 16.48 6.76 1.07
CA THR A 328 16.58 7.58 2.28
C THR A 328 15.40 8.54 2.42
N ALA A 329 15.09 9.30 1.36
CA ALA A 329 14.03 10.33 1.39
C ALA A 329 12.67 9.76 0.98
N ASN A 330 12.54 9.06 -0.16
CA ASN A 330 11.29 8.48 -0.65
C ASN A 330 10.15 9.52 -0.71
N ALA A 331 10.48 10.71 -1.19
CA ALA A 331 9.62 11.88 -1.13
C ALA A 331 8.31 11.69 -1.91
N LEU A 332 8.34 10.97 -3.04
CA LEU A 332 7.11 10.62 -3.78
C LEU A 332 6.14 9.78 -2.93
N CYS A 333 6.64 8.78 -2.21
CA CYS A 333 5.80 7.97 -1.33
C CYS A 333 5.19 8.80 -0.19
N HIS A 334 5.92 9.79 0.30
CA HIS A 334 5.41 10.71 1.33
C HIS A 334 4.33 11.64 0.78
N ALA A 335 4.49 12.18 -0.43
CA ALA A 335 3.46 12.97 -1.10
C ALA A 335 2.20 12.12 -1.39
N LEU A 336 2.37 10.90 -1.89
CA LEU A 336 1.23 10.05 -2.29
C LEU A 336 0.49 9.39 -1.12
N TRP A 337 1.21 9.01 -0.06
CA TRP A 337 0.67 8.15 1.01
C TRP A 337 0.64 8.84 2.39
N GLY A 338 1.15 10.08 2.48
CA GLY A 338 1.25 10.85 3.70
C GLY A 338 2.31 10.32 4.68
N ILE A 339 2.31 10.88 5.90
CA ILE A 339 3.35 10.61 6.91
C ILE A 339 3.38 9.16 7.41
N GLY A 340 2.29 8.41 7.23
CA GLY A 340 2.20 7.00 7.61
C GLY A 340 3.28 6.13 6.95
N SER A 341 3.72 6.52 5.75
CA SER A 341 4.78 5.81 5.01
C SER A 341 6.16 5.88 5.67
N LYS A 342 6.39 6.76 6.66
CA LYS A 342 7.66 6.79 7.41
C LYS A 342 7.82 5.65 8.42
N PHE A 343 6.71 5.08 8.91
CA PHE A 343 6.75 4.09 9.99
C PHE A 343 6.84 2.65 9.49
N THR A 344 6.08 2.31 8.46
CA THR A 344 6.06 0.96 7.85
C THR A 344 6.09 1.07 6.32
N PRO A 345 7.18 1.61 5.74
CA PRO A 345 7.25 1.96 4.33
C PRO A 345 7.05 0.75 3.39
N ILE A 346 7.69 -0.37 3.70
CA ILE A 346 7.68 -1.57 2.84
C ILE A 346 6.34 -2.30 2.92
N GLU A 347 5.79 -2.44 4.12
CA GLU A 347 4.48 -3.08 4.32
C GLU A 347 3.38 -2.26 3.66
N MET A 348 3.38 -0.94 3.83
CA MET A 348 2.41 -0.05 3.21
C MET A 348 2.50 -0.08 1.69
N ALA A 349 3.72 -0.12 1.13
CA ALA A 349 3.93 -0.28 -0.30
C ALA A 349 3.42 -1.63 -0.82
N CYS A 350 3.72 -2.73 -0.13
CA CYS A 350 3.21 -4.05 -0.49
C CYS A 350 1.67 -4.09 -0.44
N ASP A 351 1.06 -3.49 0.58
CA ASP A 351 -0.40 -3.38 0.68
C ASP A 351 -0.99 -2.51 -0.43
N ALA A 352 -0.33 -1.42 -0.82
CA ALA A 352 -0.72 -0.60 -1.97
C ALA A 352 -0.65 -1.38 -3.29
N ILE A 353 0.43 -2.16 -3.50
CA ILE A 353 0.62 -3.00 -4.69
C ILE A 353 -0.45 -4.09 -4.78
N ILE A 354 -0.78 -4.73 -3.65
CA ILE A 354 -1.72 -5.86 -3.61
C ILE A 354 -3.17 -5.39 -3.59
N HIS A 355 -3.51 -4.45 -2.70
CA HIS A 355 -4.88 -4.08 -2.34
C HIS A 355 -5.27 -2.65 -2.69
N GLY A 356 -4.30 -1.84 -3.10
CA GLY A 356 -4.49 -0.45 -3.46
C GLY A 356 -5.22 -0.26 -4.79
N GLU A 357 -5.16 0.97 -5.27
CA GLU A 357 -5.75 1.39 -6.54
C GLU A 357 -4.69 2.07 -7.39
N ALA A 358 -4.81 1.92 -8.70
CA ALA A 358 -3.98 2.65 -9.65
C ALA A 358 -4.56 4.06 -9.80
N ARG A 359 -3.89 5.05 -9.21
CA ARG A 359 -4.22 6.47 -9.39
C ARG A 359 -3.42 7.02 -10.53
N LYS A 360 -4.08 7.73 -11.43
CA LYS A 360 -3.34 8.57 -12.37
C LYS A 360 -2.87 9.80 -11.61
N ILE A 361 -1.63 10.19 -11.87
CA ILE A 361 -1.01 11.42 -11.38
C ILE A 361 -0.39 12.17 -12.55
N ASP A 362 -0.33 13.48 -12.39
CA ASP A 362 0.32 14.38 -13.31
C ASP A 362 1.84 14.26 -13.16
N VAL A 363 2.55 14.59 -14.24
CA VAL A 363 4.01 14.60 -14.26
C VAL A 363 4.50 15.85 -14.96
N ALA A 364 5.43 16.57 -14.35
CA ALA A 364 6.08 17.69 -15.00
C ALA A 364 7.13 17.19 -15.99
N LYS A 365 7.10 17.69 -17.23
CA LYS A 365 8.19 17.56 -18.19
C LYS A 365 9.08 18.79 -18.06
N CYS A 366 10.35 18.58 -17.72
CA CYS A 366 11.37 19.61 -17.54
C CYS A 366 12.45 19.44 -18.62
N ASN A 367 12.40 20.22 -19.69
CA ASN A 367 13.20 20.00 -20.89
C ASN A 367 13.07 18.53 -21.38
N GLU A 368 14.18 17.78 -21.43
CA GLU A 368 14.19 16.35 -21.81
C GLU A 368 13.96 15.39 -20.62
N GLN A 369 13.89 15.90 -19.39
CA GLN A 369 13.70 15.12 -18.17
C GLN A 369 12.25 15.21 -17.68
N ILE A 370 11.91 14.39 -16.68
CA ILE A 370 10.67 14.53 -15.92
C ILE A 370 10.98 14.97 -14.49
N ALA A 371 10.07 15.73 -13.89
CA ALA A 371 10.01 15.91 -12.43
C ALA A 371 8.74 15.24 -11.92
N LEU A 372 8.89 14.30 -11.00
CA LEU A 372 7.78 13.73 -10.26
C LEU A 372 7.37 14.64 -9.11
N LEU A 373 8.33 15.34 -8.51
CA LEU A 373 8.11 16.22 -7.38
C LEU A 373 8.26 17.69 -7.78
N ILE A 374 9.50 18.16 -7.97
CA ILE A 374 9.78 19.58 -8.13
C ILE A 374 10.92 19.84 -9.14
N ALA A 375 10.87 21.01 -9.76
CA ALA A 375 12.03 21.69 -10.30
C ALA A 375 12.29 22.99 -9.53
N ALA A 376 13.54 23.41 -9.38
CA ALA A 376 13.87 24.60 -8.60
C ALA A 376 15.11 25.35 -9.11
N VAL A 377 15.12 26.67 -8.92
CA VAL A 377 16.21 27.60 -9.24
C VAL A 377 16.48 28.45 -7.99
N GLY A 378 17.74 28.68 -7.63
CA GLY A 378 18.12 29.48 -6.45
C GLY A 378 18.52 28.62 -5.24
N PHE A 379 17.90 28.84 -4.08
CA PHE A 379 18.31 28.20 -2.81
C PHE A 379 18.48 26.68 -2.89
N GLU A 380 17.54 25.95 -3.48
CA GLU A 380 17.58 24.49 -3.63
C GLU A 380 18.82 24.04 -4.42
N GLN A 381 19.15 24.77 -5.49
CA GLN A 381 20.34 24.53 -6.30
C GLN A 381 21.62 24.80 -5.50
N GLN A 382 21.68 25.92 -4.77
CA GLN A 382 22.81 26.27 -3.93
C GLN A 382 23.03 25.26 -2.79
N MET A 383 21.94 24.74 -2.22
CA MET A 383 21.97 23.74 -1.14
C MET A 383 22.56 22.42 -1.61
N ILE A 384 22.17 21.93 -2.79
CA ILE A 384 22.69 20.68 -3.35
C ILE A 384 24.16 20.83 -3.76
N GLU A 385 24.54 21.97 -4.36
CA GLU A 385 25.96 22.27 -4.65
C GLU A 385 26.81 22.32 -3.37
N PHE A 386 26.29 22.92 -2.30
CA PHE A 386 26.97 23.00 -1.00
C PHE A 386 27.12 21.61 -0.36
N ALA A 387 26.04 20.81 -0.34
CA ALA A 387 26.06 19.46 0.21
C ALA A 387 27.05 18.55 -0.55
N ASN A 388 27.15 18.65 -1.87
CA ASN A 388 28.12 17.89 -2.67
C ASN A 388 29.58 18.29 -2.39
N ARG A 389 29.84 19.55 -2.02
CA ARG A 389 31.18 20.02 -1.60
C ARG A 389 31.56 19.50 -0.21
N ASP A 390 30.62 19.53 0.73
CA ASP A 390 30.84 19.15 2.15
C ASP A 390 30.70 17.64 2.41
N ALA A 391 30.01 16.87 1.55
CA ALA A 391 29.94 15.41 1.63
C ALA A 391 31.31 14.72 1.54
N LYS A 392 32.35 15.43 1.08
CA LYS A 392 33.75 14.98 1.18
C LYS A 392 34.29 14.95 2.62
N ASN A 393 33.60 15.55 3.60
CA ASN A 393 34.06 15.76 4.97
C ASN A 393 33.09 15.26 6.08
N SER A 394 32.16 14.34 5.76
CA SER A 394 31.32 13.58 6.70
C SER A 394 30.38 14.38 7.63
N ASP A 395 29.18 14.76 7.14
CA ASP A 395 27.93 14.79 7.94
C ASP A 395 26.71 15.06 7.02
N GLY A 396 26.11 14.00 6.45
CA GLY A 396 25.19 14.11 5.30
C GLY A 396 23.92 14.94 5.52
N GLN A 397 23.20 14.76 6.65
CA GLN A 397 21.93 15.48 6.88
C GLN A 397 22.13 16.87 7.50
N GLY A 398 23.16 17.05 8.35
CA GLY A 398 23.51 18.34 8.94
C GLY A 398 24.06 19.34 7.91
N ALA A 399 24.82 18.84 6.93
CA ALA A 399 25.32 19.65 5.81
C ALA A 399 24.18 20.22 4.94
N TYR A 400 23.11 19.46 4.73
CA TYR A 400 21.95 19.90 3.95
C TYR A 400 21.21 21.07 4.64
N LEU A 401 20.95 20.94 5.94
CA LEU A 401 20.31 22.00 6.73
C LEU A 401 21.19 23.26 6.84
N LYS A 402 22.50 23.08 7.03
CA LYS A 402 23.45 24.20 7.05
C LYS A 402 23.51 24.91 5.70
N GLY A 403 23.61 24.14 4.60
CA GLY A 403 23.58 24.67 3.25
C GLY A 403 22.30 25.46 2.96
N PHE A 404 21.15 24.99 3.46
CA PHE A 404 19.89 25.75 3.38
C PHE A 404 19.95 27.08 4.14
N LEU A 405 20.38 27.07 5.40
CA LEU A 405 20.46 28.29 6.22
C LEU A 405 21.46 29.30 5.63
N ASP A 406 22.59 28.83 5.13
CA ASP A 406 23.61 29.67 4.50
C ASP A 406 23.10 30.24 3.16
N ALA A 407 22.37 29.45 2.36
CA ALA A 407 21.73 29.91 1.13
C ALA A 407 20.63 30.95 1.42
N VAL A 408 19.82 30.74 2.45
CA VAL A 408 18.78 31.70 2.86
C VAL A 408 19.39 33.01 3.38
N ALA A 409 20.52 32.94 4.08
CA ALA A 409 21.18 34.12 4.65
C ALA A 409 22.02 34.92 3.64
N ASN A 410 22.63 34.25 2.66
CA ASN A 410 23.61 34.85 1.74
C ASN A 410 23.22 34.71 0.26
N GLY A 411 22.06 34.14 -0.07
CA GLY A 411 21.71 33.80 -1.43
C GLY A 411 21.50 35.04 -2.29
N GLU A 412 22.16 35.04 -3.45
CA GLU A 412 22.09 36.12 -4.42
C GLU A 412 20.67 36.25 -5.02
N VAL A 413 20.27 37.48 -5.32
CA VAL A 413 19.05 37.75 -6.09
C VAL A 413 19.30 37.36 -7.54
N LEU A 414 18.40 36.56 -8.10
CA LEU A 414 18.41 36.14 -9.49
C LEU A 414 17.36 36.93 -10.28
N SER A 415 17.78 37.62 -11.33
CA SER A 415 16.89 38.30 -12.28
C SER A 415 16.52 37.37 -13.43
N LEU A 416 15.39 36.66 -13.28
CA LEU A 416 14.94 35.63 -14.21
C LEU A 416 13.96 36.20 -15.24
N ASN A 417 14.13 35.86 -16.52
CA ASN A 417 13.10 36.08 -17.52
C ASN A 417 12.13 34.89 -17.47
N VAL A 418 10.89 35.16 -17.08
CA VAL A 418 9.88 34.13 -16.82
C VAL A 418 8.67 34.36 -17.70
N ARG A 419 8.22 33.30 -18.36
CA ARG A 419 6.96 33.26 -19.08
C ARG A 419 6.07 32.18 -18.48
N PHE A 420 4.90 32.59 -17.98
CA PHE A 420 3.84 31.69 -17.52
C PHE A 420 2.85 31.45 -18.65
N ASP A 421 2.58 30.19 -18.98
CA ASP A 421 1.66 29.82 -20.06
C ASP A 421 1.91 30.61 -21.37
N ASP A 422 0.84 31.15 -21.95
CA ASP A 422 0.87 32.01 -23.15
C ASP A 422 0.99 33.51 -22.81
N GLU A 423 1.33 33.87 -21.57
CA GLU A 423 1.51 35.27 -21.17
C GLU A 423 2.79 35.88 -21.78
N LYS A 424 2.92 37.21 -21.62
CA LYS A 424 4.16 37.90 -22.00
C LYS A 424 5.26 37.56 -21.00
N GLU A 425 6.48 37.45 -21.50
CA GLU A 425 7.67 37.30 -20.66
C GLU A 425 7.82 38.53 -19.74
N GLN A 426 8.16 38.26 -18.48
CA GLN A 426 8.40 39.27 -17.45
C GLN A 426 9.70 38.96 -16.72
N VAL A 427 10.35 40.00 -16.20
CA VAL A 427 11.54 39.86 -15.36
C VAL A 427 11.08 39.71 -13.91
N ILE A 428 11.55 38.67 -13.23
CA ILE A 428 11.28 38.37 -11.83
C ILE A 428 12.60 38.33 -11.08
N ASP A 429 12.76 39.23 -10.12
CA ASP A 429 13.88 39.24 -9.17
C ASP A 429 13.52 38.37 -7.95
N THR A 430 14.26 37.29 -7.76
CA THR A 430 13.94 36.28 -6.74
C THR A 430 15.17 35.59 -6.17
N HIS A 431 15.11 35.17 -4.91
CA HIS A 431 16.17 34.34 -4.31
C HIS A 431 15.97 32.83 -4.54
N SER A 432 14.72 32.40 -4.69
CA SER A 432 14.39 31.02 -5.04
C SER A 432 13.02 30.96 -5.72
N MET A 433 12.95 30.16 -6.77
CA MET A 433 11.73 29.80 -7.47
C MET A 433 11.62 28.28 -7.55
N VAL A 434 10.52 27.74 -7.03
CA VAL A 434 10.17 26.32 -7.04
C VAL A 434 8.94 26.11 -7.91
N ILE A 435 9.01 25.10 -8.77
CA ILE A 435 7.94 24.63 -9.65
C ILE A 435 7.58 23.23 -9.18
N ALA A 436 6.42 23.07 -8.54
CA ALA A 436 6.01 21.82 -7.94
C ALA A 436 4.88 21.14 -8.72
N ASN A 437 5.04 19.83 -8.94
CA ASN A 437 4.01 18.90 -9.40
C ASN A 437 3.48 18.07 -8.23
N ALA A 438 4.38 17.63 -7.35
CA ALA A 438 4.04 16.95 -6.12
C ALA A 438 5.09 17.32 -5.07
N ALA A 439 4.70 17.46 -3.82
CA ALA A 439 5.66 17.72 -2.77
C ALA A 439 5.14 17.19 -1.44
N PRO A 440 5.95 16.43 -0.67
CA PRO A 440 5.58 16.19 0.71
C PRO A 440 5.53 17.53 1.45
N PHE A 441 4.65 17.65 2.44
CA PHE A 441 4.50 18.88 3.24
C PHE A 441 5.82 19.43 3.83
N SER A 442 6.85 18.58 3.98
CA SER A 442 8.17 18.98 4.45
C SER A 442 8.97 19.83 3.45
N THR A 443 8.59 19.85 2.17
CA THR A 443 9.20 20.69 1.14
C THR A 443 8.55 22.07 1.17
N LEU A 444 8.94 22.90 2.14
CA LEU A 444 8.28 24.17 2.48
C LEU A 444 8.10 25.10 1.28
N LEU A 445 9.13 25.24 0.44
CA LEU A 445 9.09 26.14 -0.72
C LEU A 445 8.14 25.67 -1.84
N ALA A 446 7.62 24.45 -1.76
CA ALA A 446 6.57 23.96 -2.65
C ALA A 446 5.15 24.18 -2.10
N GLN A 447 4.99 24.82 -0.94
CA GLN A 447 3.70 24.96 -0.25
C GLN A 447 3.09 26.37 -0.35
N GLY A 448 3.32 27.09 -1.46
CA GLY A 448 2.96 28.50 -1.62
C GLY A 448 1.48 28.83 -1.41
N SER A 449 0.58 27.91 -1.74
CA SER A 449 -0.87 28.02 -1.46
C SER A 449 -1.46 26.75 -0.84
N GLY A 450 -0.66 26.03 -0.05
CA GLY A 450 -0.99 24.67 0.41
C GLY A 450 -0.26 23.57 -0.36
N GLU A 451 -0.66 22.33 -0.14
CA GLU A 451 -0.04 21.15 -0.76
C GLU A 451 -0.39 21.06 -2.26
N PRO A 452 0.62 20.87 -3.15
CA PRO A 452 0.36 20.71 -4.59
C PRO A 452 -0.61 19.56 -4.88
N ASP A 453 -1.60 19.81 -5.75
CA ASP A 453 -2.53 18.77 -6.18
C ASP A 453 -1.94 17.99 -7.36
N ILE A 454 -1.63 16.73 -7.11
CA ILE A 454 -1.01 15.83 -8.08
C ILE A 454 -1.89 15.46 -9.29
N ASN A 455 -3.15 15.94 -9.34
CA ASN A 455 -4.16 15.55 -10.34
C ASN A 455 -4.97 16.74 -10.90
N ASP A 456 -4.58 18.00 -10.65
CA ASP A 456 -5.35 19.18 -11.10
C ASP A 456 -4.95 19.68 -12.49
N GLY A 457 -3.94 19.05 -13.11
CA GLY A 457 -3.40 19.41 -14.40
C GLY A 457 -2.58 20.68 -14.38
N LYS A 458 -2.03 21.10 -13.23
CA LYS A 458 -1.25 22.33 -13.10
C LYS A 458 0.06 22.11 -12.33
N LEU A 459 0.91 23.13 -12.40
CA LEU A 459 2.15 23.27 -11.65
C LEU A 459 1.98 24.42 -10.64
N ASP A 460 2.42 24.21 -9.41
CA ASP A 460 2.50 25.25 -8.39
C ASP A 460 3.86 25.95 -8.46
N VAL A 461 3.89 27.18 -8.99
CA VAL A 461 5.10 28.00 -9.03
C VAL A 461 5.09 28.94 -7.84
N THR A 462 6.04 28.75 -6.93
CA THR A 462 6.24 29.56 -5.73
C THR A 462 7.59 30.24 -5.81
N TRP A 463 7.67 31.54 -5.53
CA TRP A 463 8.95 32.24 -5.47
C TRP A 463 9.03 33.22 -4.31
N ILE A 464 10.25 33.45 -3.83
CA ILE A 464 10.54 34.44 -2.80
C ILE A 464 11.00 35.71 -3.51
N PRO A 465 10.22 36.81 -3.49
CA PRO A 465 10.64 38.08 -4.07
C PRO A 465 11.90 38.62 -3.38
N GLU A 466 12.63 39.49 -4.07
CA GLU A 466 13.73 40.25 -3.45
C GLU A 466 13.26 40.94 -2.16
N ALA A 467 14.02 40.77 -1.08
CA ALA A 467 13.70 41.36 0.21
C ALA A 467 14.76 42.36 0.66
N GLU A 468 14.33 43.48 1.26
CA GLU A 468 15.22 44.54 1.74
C GLU A 468 16.11 44.12 2.93
N SER A 469 15.79 43.01 3.62
CA SER A 469 16.61 42.51 4.73
C SER A 469 16.56 40.99 4.91
N PRO A 470 17.64 40.35 5.43
CA PRO A 470 17.70 38.89 5.65
C PRO A 470 16.61 38.34 6.60
N GLY A 471 16.10 39.17 7.52
CA GLY A 471 15.03 38.77 8.45
C GLY A 471 13.69 38.50 7.75
N MET A 472 13.48 39.03 6.56
CA MET A 472 12.27 38.81 5.76
C MET A 472 12.25 37.42 5.11
N HIS A 473 13.42 36.80 4.86
CA HIS A 473 13.47 35.41 4.42
C HIS A 473 13.03 34.43 5.51
N VAL A 474 13.29 34.76 6.78
CA VAL A 474 12.78 33.96 7.90
C VAL A 474 11.25 34.05 7.95
N LEU A 475 10.70 35.24 7.70
CA LEU A 475 9.25 35.44 7.63
C LEU A 475 8.62 34.70 6.44
N SER A 476 9.24 34.71 5.26
CA SER A 476 8.75 33.95 4.10
C SER A 476 8.73 32.44 4.34
N LEU A 477 9.76 31.91 5.00
CA LEU A 477 9.77 30.49 5.41
C LEU A 477 8.69 30.19 6.46
N THR A 478 8.43 31.09 7.42
CA THR A 478 7.32 30.89 8.37
C THR A 478 5.95 30.95 7.70
N GLU A 479 5.76 31.83 6.71
CA GLU A 479 4.54 31.90 5.90
C GLU A 479 4.29 30.59 5.15
N LEU A 480 5.33 30.00 4.55
CA LEU A 480 5.22 28.71 3.83
C LEU A 480 4.87 27.56 4.78
N VAL A 481 5.46 27.54 5.98
CA VAL A 481 5.09 26.55 7.01
C VAL A 481 3.61 26.66 7.35
N VAL A 482 3.13 27.88 7.64
CA VAL A 482 1.73 28.09 8.01
C VAL A 482 0.80 27.74 6.84
N SER A 483 1.12 28.18 5.63
CA SER A 483 0.31 27.93 4.43
C SER A 483 0.22 26.45 4.09
N GLY A 484 1.29 25.67 4.28
CA GLY A 484 1.25 24.21 4.16
C GLY A 484 0.31 23.52 5.17
N PHE A 485 0.10 24.10 6.36
CA PHE A 485 -0.84 23.58 7.36
C PHE A 485 -2.28 24.05 7.18
N THR A 486 -2.47 25.30 6.74
CA THR A 486 -3.81 25.93 6.66
C THR A 486 -4.41 25.87 5.26
N SER A 487 -3.60 25.61 4.22
CA SER A 487 -3.96 25.84 2.81
C SER A 487 -4.45 27.27 2.54
N GLU A 488 -4.10 28.20 3.42
CA GLU A 488 -4.40 29.62 3.29
C GLU A 488 -3.08 30.39 3.30
N LYS A 489 -2.92 31.31 2.35
CA LYS A 489 -1.75 32.19 2.29
C LYS A 489 -1.76 33.12 3.49
N VAL A 490 -0.79 32.97 4.40
CA VAL A 490 -0.66 33.81 5.61
C VAL A 490 0.53 34.76 5.46
N GLY A 491 0.34 35.84 4.72
CA GLY A 491 1.36 36.87 4.54
C GLY A 491 1.45 37.40 3.11
N GLY A 492 2.54 38.11 2.84
CA GLY A 492 2.89 38.66 1.53
C GLY A 492 4.39 38.57 1.26
N PHE A 493 5.09 37.63 1.89
CA PHE A 493 6.52 37.42 1.78
C PHE A 493 6.89 36.36 0.74
N THR A 494 5.88 35.69 0.16
CA THR A 494 6.03 34.77 -0.97
C THR A 494 5.00 35.09 -2.05
N GLU A 495 5.34 34.76 -3.29
CA GLU A 495 4.42 34.80 -4.41
C GLU A 495 4.14 33.39 -4.91
N HIS A 496 2.94 33.20 -5.43
CA HIS A 496 2.46 31.89 -5.88
C HIS A 496 1.57 32.04 -7.12
N ARG A 497 1.69 31.08 -8.03
CA ARG A 497 0.82 30.96 -9.19
C ARG A 497 0.68 29.49 -9.60
N GLN A 498 -0.53 29.09 -10.00
CA GLN A 498 -0.75 27.84 -10.71
C GLN A 498 -0.72 28.06 -12.23
N VAL A 499 0.02 27.23 -12.96
CA VAL A 499 0.20 27.33 -14.43
C VAL A 499 0.24 25.96 -15.08
N GLU A 500 -0.02 25.86 -16.38
CA GLU A 500 0.17 24.61 -17.14
C GLU A 500 1.62 24.49 -17.66
N SER A 501 2.28 25.63 -17.88
CA SER A 501 3.67 25.70 -18.29
C SER A 501 4.38 26.95 -17.79
N VAL A 502 5.70 26.83 -17.60
CA VAL A 502 6.57 27.95 -17.27
C VAL A 502 7.90 27.79 -18.00
N ARG A 503 8.37 28.89 -18.59
CA ARG A 503 9.71 28.98 -19.18
C ARG A 503 10.52 29.99 -18.40
N ILE A 504 11.72 29.59 -17.98
CA ILE A 504 12.65 30.41 -17.21
C ILE A 504 13.96 30.51 -18.00
N HIS A 505 14.45 31.72 -18.20
CA HIS A 505 15.67 32.00 -18.93
C HIS A 505 16.52 33.03 -18.20
N HIS A 506 17.84 32.80 -18.19
CA HIS A 506 18.82 33.74 -17.66
C HIS A 506 19.95 33.94 -18.70
N PRO A 507 20.39 35.18 -19.00
CA PRO A 507 21.34 35.45 -20.08
C PRO A 507 22.70 34.73 -19.98
N GLN A 508 23.11 34.33 -18.77
CA GLN A 508 24.37 33.62 -18.51
C GLN A 508 24.17 32.10 -18.40
N GLY A 509 22.99 31.59 -18.78
CA GLY A 509 22.57 30.23 -18.48
C GLY A 509 21.90 30.13 -17.11
N ILE A 510 21.15 29.04 -16.92
CA ILE A 510 20.42 28.72 -15.70
C ILE A 510 20.87 27.36 -15.17
N LYS A 511 21.21 27.32 -13.88
CA LYS A 511 21.37 26.10 -13.12
C LYS A 511 20.10 25.83 -12.34
N TYR A 512 19.65 24.59 -12.38
CA TYR A 512 18.39 24.20 -11.76
C TYR A 512 18.49 22.78 -11.22
N VAL A 513 17.57 22.46 -10.34
CA VAL A 513 17.42 21.13 -9.73
C VAL A 513 16.15 20.51 -10.27
N ILE A 514 16.19 19.21 -10.55
CA ILE A 514 14.99 18.38 -10.78
C ILE A 514 15.06 17.21 -9.80
N ASP A 515 14.05 17.07 -8.94
CA ASP A 515 13.93 15.97 -7.96
C ASP A 515 15.21 15.67 -7.14
N GLY A 516 16.06 16.69 -6.93
CA GLY A 516 17.32 16.58 -6.18
C GLY A 516 18.59 16.38 -7.03
N GLU A 517 18.49 16.40 -8.36
CA GLU A 517 19.61 16.31 -9.28
C GLU A 517 19.88 17.66 -9.97
N LEU A 518 21.15 18.01 -10.16
CA LEU A 518 21.58 19.30 -10.71
C LEU A 518 21.70 19.24 -12.23
N PHE A 519 21.15 20.25 -12.89
CA PHE A 519 21.18 20.44 -14.34
C PHE A 519 21.55 21.88 -14.70
N GLU A 520 22.00 22.08 -15.94
CA GLU A 520 22.35 23.39 -16.49
C GLU A 520 21.89 23.47 -17.95
N SER A 521 21.31 24.61 -18.33
CA SER A 521 20.86 24.89 -19.70
C SER A 521 20.73 26.40 -19.92
N ASP A 522 20.47 26.83 -21.16
CA ASP A 522 20.16 28.23 -21.46
C ASP A 522 18.77 28.62 -20.95
N ALA A 523 17.83 27.66 -20.97
CA ALA A 523 16.47 27.84 -20.47
C ALA A 523 15.95 26.56 -19.81
N LEU A 524 15.08 26.76 -18.83
CA LEU A 524 14.29 25.70 -18.21
C LEU A 524 12.84 25.84 -18.71
N GLU A 525 12.38 24.87 -19.48
CA GLU A 525 10.97 24.74 -19.88
C GLU A 525 10.32 23.64 -19.05
N VAL A 526 9.32 24.01 -18.26
CA VAL A 526 8.50 23.08 -17.47
C VAL A 526 7.08 23.10 -17.99
N SER A 527 6.50 21.93 -18.25
CA SER A 527 5.10 21.78 -18.66
C SER A 527 4.47 20.58 -18.01
N ILE A 528 3.19 20.66 -17.68
CA ILE A 528 2.46 19.57 -17.06
C ILE A 528 2.01 18.53 -18.10
N LYS A 529 2.07 17.26 -17.72
CA LYS A 529 1.43 16.15 -18.43
C LYS A 529 0.35 15.57 -17.53
N PRO A 530 -0.93 15.98 -17.74
CA PRO A 530 -2.01 15.49 -16.91
C PRO A 530 -2.18 13.98 -17.02
N ASP A 531 -2.51 13.32 -15.92
CA ASP A 531 -2.91 11.91 -15.87
C ASP A 531 -1.84 10.94 -16.44
N ALA A 532 -0.58 11.36 -16.47
CA ALA A 532 0.47 10.74 -17.29
C ALA A 532 1.10 9.49 -16.66
N LEU A 533 0.96 9.28 -15.35
CA LEU A 533 1.53 8.13 -14.66
C LEU A 533 0.48 7.43 -13.79
N SER A 534 0.30 6.12 -13.99
CA SER A 534 -0.67 5.33 -13.22
C SER A 534 0.00 4.62 -12.04
N VAL A 535 0.01 5.25 -10.86
CA VAL A 535 0.73 4.79 -9.66
C VAL A 535 -0.18 4.04 -8.69
N MET A 536 0.30 2.89 -8.20
CA MET A 536 -0.37 2.14 -7.13
C MET A 536 -0.27 2.89 -5.80
N SER A 537 -1.43 3.17 -5.20
CA SER A 537 -1.55 3.89 -3.94
C SER A 537 -2.52 3.19 -2.99
N PRO A 538 -2.32 3.26 -1.65
CA PRO A 538 -3.31 2.82 -0.69
C PRO A 538 -4.67 3.47 -0.97
N LYS A 539 -5.75 2.69 -0.84
CA LYS A 539 -7.11 3.22 -0.98
C LYS A 539 -7.30 4.38 0.00
N ARG A 540 -7.77 5.53 -0.50
CA ARG A 540 -8.17 6.64 0.36
C ARG A 540 -9.26 6.09 1.28
N VAL A 541 -9.04 6.19 2.59
CA VAL A 541 -10.16 6.11 3.52
C VAL A 541 -10.84 7.45 3.32
N ASP A 542 -11.90 7.47 2.52
CA ASP A 542 -12.78 8.63 2.46
C ASP A 542 -13.24 8.86 3.90
N THR A 543 -12.67 9.86 4.56
CA THR A 543 -13.25 10.47 5.75
C THR A 543 -14.45 11.27 5.29
N ALA A 544 -15.46 10.55 4.78
CA ALA A 544 -16.75 11.10 4.43
C ALA A 544 -17.62 11.08 5.69
N GLY A 545 -17.92 12.27 6.19
CA GLY A 545 -18.98 12.54 7.18
C GLY A 545 -18.48 12.84 8.57
#